data_AF-A0A7D9M9Q4-F1
#
_entry.id   AF-A0A7D9M9Q4-F1
#
_cell.length_a   1.000
_cell.length_b   1.000
_cell.length_c   1.000
_cell.angle_alpha   90.00
_cell.angle_beta   90.00
_cell.angle_gamma   90.00
#
_symmetry.space_group_name_H-M   'P 1'
#
loop_
_entity.id
_entity.type
_entity.pdbx_description
1 polymer ?
#
loop_
_entity_poly.entity_id
_entity_poly.type
_entity_poly.pdbx_seq_one_letter_code
_entity_poly.pdbx_strand_id
1 'polypeptide(L)'
;MRGLWLLGDKTGQFDRFSHWSDIQLPQGTSWLDVDGNFVQLEAGYQGRVYAVTSENMLYYRFGICALHPTGSTWKQVEGLQ
;
A
#
# COMPACT_ATOMS: atom_id res chain seq x y z
N MET A 1 13.05 1.61 3.86
CA MET A 1 11.90 2.48 3.54
C MET A 1 10.88 2.36 4.67
N ARG A 2 10.27 3.47 5.10
CA ARG A 2 9.22 3.51 6.14
C ARG A 2 8.03 4.30 5.59
N GLY A 3 6.85 3.70 5.57
CA GLY A 3 5.58 4.24 5.08
C GLY A 3 4.42 3.56 5.83
N LEU A 4 3.20 4.09 5.76
CA LEU A 4 1.98 3.42 6.24
C LEU A 4 1.11 3.17 5.01
N TRP A 5 0.26 2.16 5.10
CA TRP A 5 -0.77 1.85 4.12
C TRP A 5 -2.06 1.72 4.92
N LEU A 6 -3.15 2.32 4.46
CA LEU A 6 -4.43 2.32 5.17
C LEU A 6 -5.54 2.02 4.19
N LEU A 7 -6.58 1.34 4.67
CA LEU A 7 -7.79 1.11 3.90
C LEU A 7 -8.81 2.26 4.11
N GLY A 8 -9.28 2.90 3.04
CA GLY A 8 -10.40 3.85 3.08
C GLY A 8 -11.77 3.16 3.04
N ASP A 9 -12.81 3.82 3.53
CA ASP A 9 -14.16 3.26 3.58
C ASP A 9 -14.90 3.34 2.22
N LYS A 10 -15.12 2.15 1.66
CA LYS A 10 -16.12 1.79 0.62
C LYS A 10 -16.00 2.39 -0.78
N THR A 11 -15.00 3.22 -1.07
CA THR A 11 -14.73 3.66 -2.45
C THR A 11 -13.40 3.16 -3.01
N GLY A 12 -12.68 2.29 -2.28
CA GLY A 12 -11.38 1.79 -2.73
C GLY A 12 -10.27 2.83 -2.68
N GLN A 13 -10.47 3.93 -1.94
CA GLN A 13 -9.46 4.97 -1.79
C GLN A 13 -8.33 4.52 -0.86
N PHE A 14 -7.12 4.40 -1.41
CA PHE A 14 -5.90 4.06 -0.67
C PHE A 14 -4.73 4.94 -1.12
N ASP A 15 -3.94 5.44 -0.15
CA ASP A 15 -2.46 5.44 -0.12
C ASP A 15 -1.77 6.68 0.50
N ARG A 16 -0.61 6.42 1.12
CA ARG A 16 0.16 7.35 1.96
C ARG A 16 1.53 7.68 1.34
N PHE A 17 1.99 8.91 1.53
CA PHE A 17 3.42 9.29 1.50
C PHE A 17 3.73 10.19 2.70
N SER A 18 4.73 9.88 3.51
CA SER A 18 5.27 10.84 4.50
C SER A 18 6.79 10.72 4.57
N HIS A 19 7.45 11.85 4.27
CA HIS A 19 8.85 12.08 4.59
C HIS A 19 8.97 12.23 6.13
N TRP A 20 9.84 11.44 6.76
CA TRP A 20 9.91 11.26 8.23
C TRP A 20 10.47 12.47 9.02
N SER A 21 10.69 13.65 8.45
CA SER A 21 11.28 14.72 9.27
C SER A 21 10.38 15.16 10.45
N ASP A 22 9.09 14.80 10.48
CA ASP A 22 8.17 15.18 11.57
C ASP A 22 7.49 13.97 12.24
N ILE A 23 8.05 13.48 13.35
CA ILE A 23 7.38 12.58 14.32
C ILE A 23 6.05 13.19 14.83
N GLN A 24 5.85 14.49 14.64
CA GLN A 24 4.66 15.23 15.05
C GLN A 24 3.41 14.91 14.22
N LEU A 25 3.54 14.29 13.03
CA LEU A 25 2.41 14.03 12.13
C LEU A 25 2.38 12.57 11.65
N PRO A 26 2.04 11.62 12.55
CA PRO A 26 1.99 10.20 12.20
C PRO A 26 0.97 9.87 11.10
N GLN A 27 -0.06 10.71 10.91
CA GLN A 27 -1.02 10.58 9.82
C GLN A 27 -0.52 11.13 8.48
N GLY A 28 0.57 11.90 8.44
CA GLY A 28 0.99 12.64 7.24
C GLY A 28 0.14 13.90 6.98
N THR A 29 0.43 14.58 5.86
CA THR A 29 -0.24 15.84 5.49
C THR A 29 -1.11 15.72 4.24
N SER A 30 -0.96 14.66 3.45
CA SER A 30 -1.76 14.37 2.25
C SER A 30 -1.79 12.87 1.93
N TRP A 31 -2.80 12.48 1.16
CA TRP A 31 -3.06 11.10 0.72
C TRP A 31 -3.05 11.05 -0.81
N LEU A 32 -2.45 10.01 -1.38
CA LEU A 32 -2.47 9.72 -2.81
C LEU A 32 -3.49 8.60 -3.03
N ASP A 33 -4.27 8.66 -4.10
CA ASP A 33 -5.14 7.55 -4.49
C ASP A 33 -4.38 6.57 -5.39
N VAL A 34 -4.38 5.30 -5.02
CA VAL A 34 -3.75 4.20 -5.73
C VAL A 34 -4.78 3.14 -6.02
N ASP A 35 -4.78 2.76 -7.29
CA ASP A 35 -5.69 1.82 -7.91
C ASP A 35 -5.79 0.50 -7.15
N GLY A 36 -7.01 -0.03 -7.01
CA GLY A 36 -7.24 -1.35 -6.44
C GLY A 36 -8.59 -1.47 -5.74
N ASN A 37 -9.09 -2.71 -5.62
CA ASN A 37 -10.27 -3.02 -4.83
C ASN A 37 -9.91 -4.11 -3.82
N PHE A 38 -9.45 -3.67 -2.64
CA PHE A 38 -8.92 -4.55 -1.61
C PHE A 38 -9.75 -4.44 -0.34
N VAL A 39 -9.87 -5.56 0.37
CA VAL A 39 -10.57 -5.65 1.65
C VAL A 39 -9.60 -5.66 2.83
N GLN A 40 -8.32 -6.00 2.58
CA GLN A 40 -7.25 -5.94 3.57
C GLN A 40 -5.91 -5.61 2.92
N LEU A 41 -5.06 -4.86 3.63
CA LEU A 41 -3.69 -4.48 3.25
C LEU A 41 -2.72 -4.78 4.40
N GLU A 42 -1.48 -5.15 4.05
CA GLU A 42 -0.38 -5.31 4.99
C GLU A 42 0.90 -4.67 4.44
N ALA A 43 1.57 -3.85 5.26
CA ALA A 43 2.87 -3.28 4.96
C ALA A 43 3.96 -4.02 5.76
N GLY A 44 4.84 -4.72 5.05
CA GLY A 44 5.92 -5.52 5.61
C GLY A 44 7.28 -4.83 5.62
N TYR A 45 8.30 -5.59 6.02
CA TYR A 45 9.68 -5.13 6.05
C TYR A 45 10.16 -4.65 4.66
N GLN A 46 11.04 -3.63 4.67
CA GLN A 46 11.59 -3.00 3.46
C GLN A 46 10.58 -2.34 2.53
N GLY A 47 9.38 -1.99 3.01
CA GLY A 47 8.37 -1.33 2.19
C GLY A 47 7.66 -2.30 1.25
N ARG A 48 7.69 -3.60 1.53
CA ARG A 48 6.82 -4.56 0.85
C ARG A 48 5.37 -4.30 1.25
N VAL A 49 4.46 -4.48 0.32
CA VAL A 49 3.04 -4.25 0.55
C VAL A 49 2.26 -5.35 -0.12
N TYR A 50 1.33 -5.94 0.62
CA TYR A 50 0.44 -6.99 0.17
C TYR A 50 -1.01 -6.58 0.39
N ALA A 51 -1.88 -7.08 -0.46
CA ALA A 51 -3.31 -6.79 -0.43
C ALA A 51 -4.13 -8.04 -0.77
N VAL A 52 -5.32 -8.16 -0.20
CA VAL A 52 -6.28 -9.20 -0.59
C VAL A 52 -7.61 -8.58 -1.04
N THR A 53 -8.21 -9.15 -2.08
CA THR A 53 -9.53 -8.75 -2.58
C THR A 53 -10.65 -9.54 -1.88
N SER A 54 -11.91 -9.15 -2.10
CA SER A 54 -13.09 -9.88 -1.61
C SER A 54 -13.20 -11.31 -2.14
N GLU A 55 -12.55 -11.61 -3.26
CA GLU A 55 -12.50 -12.93 -3.90
C GLU A 55 -11.31 -13.78 -3.41
N ASN A 56 -10.68 -13.41 -2.29
CA ASN A 56 -9.53 -14.07 -1.69
C ASN A 56 -8.29 -14.12 -2.60
N MET A 57 -8.17 -13.19 -3.56
CA MET A 57 -6.98 -13.09 -4.41
C MET A 57 -5.91 -12.25 -3.71
N LEU A 58 -4.68 -12.77 -3.65
CA LEU A 58 -3.53 -12.10 -3.04
C LEU A 58 -2.73 -11.30 -4.10
N TYR A 59 -2.38 -10.06 -3.76
CA TYR A 59 -1.57 -9.17 -4.58
C TYR A 59 -0.38 -8.62 -3.79
N TYR A 60 0.66 -8.20 -4.51
CA TYR A 60 1.76 -7.40 -3.96
C TYR A 60 1.98 -6.14 -4.80
N ARG A 61 2.41 -5.05 -4.16
CA ARG A 61 2.76 -3.80 -4.85
C ARG A 61 4.17 -3.90 -5.41
N PHE A 62 4.28 -3.90 -6.74
CA PHE A 62 5.55 -3.96 -7.46
C PHE A 62 6.17 -2.57 -7.63
N GLY A 63 7.51 -2.53 -7.70
CA GLY A 63 8.25 -1.30 -8.04
C GLY A 63 8.51 -0.35 -6.87
N ILE A 64 8.20 -0.76 -5.62
CA ILE A 64 8.53 0.05 -4.44
C ILE A 64 10.05 0.14 -4.28
N CYS A 65 10.58 1.37 -4.31
CA CYS A 65 11.99 1.65 -4.06
C CYS A 65 12.16 3.04 -3.43
N ALA A 66 13.40 3.39 -3.03
CA ALA A 66 13.67 4.68 -2.36
C ALA A 66 13.30 5.90 -3.23
N LEU A 67 13.38 5.75 -4.56
CA LEU A 67 12.99 6.78 -5.53
C LEU A 67 11.50 6.73 -5.88
N HIS A 68 10.85 5.58 -5.67
CA HIS A 68 9.46 5.34 -6.04
C HIS A 68 8.72 4.62 -4.90
N PRO A 69 8.39 5.34 -3.81
CA PRO A 69 7.96 4.76 -2.54
C PRO A 69 6.54 4.16 -2.58
N THR A 70 5.70 4.59 -3.53
CA THR A 70 4.33 4.07 -3.75
C THR A 70 4.30 2.83 -4.64
N GLY A 71 5.42 2.51 -5.31
CA GLY A 71 5.43 1.47 -6.33
C GLY A 71 4.57 1.84 -7.55
N SER A 72 4.67 1.01 -8.58
CA SER A 72 4.10 1.31 -9.89
C SER A 72 2.80 0.56 -10.18
N THR A 73 2.64 -0.67 -9.69
CA THR A 73 1.49 -1.52 -10.06
C THR A 73 1.25 -2.65 -9.06
N TRP A 74 0.03 -3.18 -9.02
CA TRP A 74 -0.31 -4.41 -8.30
C TRP A 74 -0.06 -5.64 -9.17
N LYS A 75 0.53 -6.68 -8.57
CA LYS A 75 0.74 -7.98 -9.22
C LYS A 75 0.10 -9.07 -8.40
N GLN A 76 -0.70 -9.92 -9.05
CA GLN A 76 -1.32 -11.07 -8.40
C GLN A 76 -0.24 -12.10 -8.06
N VAL A 77 -0.36 -12.71 -6.88
CA VAL A 77 0.41 -13.88 -6.48
C VAL A 77 -0.32 -15.11 -7.00
N GLU A 78 0.25 -15.76 -8.01
CA GLU A 78 -0.27 -17.02 -8.54
C GLU A 78 0.33 -18.21 -7.77
N GLY A 79 -0.44 -19.30 -7.62
CA GLY A 79 0.10 -20.58 -7.14
C GLY A 79 -0.05 -20.90 -5.64
N LEU A 80 -0.96 -20.25 -4.91
CA LEU A 80 -1.46 -20.78 -3.63
C LEU A 80 -2.45 -21.92 -3.92
N GLN A 81 -1.92 -23.13 -4.17
CA GLN A 81 -2.70 -24.38 -4.20
C GLN A 81 -2.47 -25.17 -2.92
#